data_AF-A0A915AQY1-F1
#
_entry.id   AF-A0A915AQY1-F1
#
_cell.length_a   1.000
_cell.length_b   1.000
_cell.length_c   1.000
_cell.angle_alpha   90.00
_cell.angle_beta   90.00
_cell.angle_gamma   90.00
#
_symmetry.space_group_name_H-M   'P 1'
#
loop_
_entity.id
_entity.type
_entity.pdbx_description
1 polymer ?
#
loop_
_entity_poly.entity_id
_entity_poly.type
_entity_poly.pdbx_seq_one_letter_code
_entity_poly.pdbx_strand_id
1 'polypeptide(L)'
;IWIMFAHFEVRQLQLRDARKIMGNAIGMCPREKLFRSYVDLELQLREFDRCRILYGKFLEYSPENSSTWIKFAELETLLGDIERARAIFALAVQQPALDMPEVLWKAYIDFEINQEEYVKARRLYESLLERTTHIKVWISMAEFELHIGNINAARAVYERANRALANGDKEERLILLESWLNFEQEHGDATNVDKISKLMPKKVKKRRQIQTEDGLDAGWEEYFDYIFPDDQASKGSLKLLEAARRWKEKMAALEEPLDRDEPKREIDESERDDENVRNGFNEREKKIREGDSDTDISDSSSETDSDSDSSSSSSTSDSIHSK
;
A
#
# COMPACT_ATOMS: atom_id res chain seq x y z
N ILE A 1 36.92 16.33 14.29
CA ILE A 1 38.29 16.32 14.86
C ILE A 1 39.17 15.34 14.10
N TRP A 2 38.92 14.02 14.14
CA TRP A 2 39.70 13.02 13.39
C TRP A 2 39.88 13.33 11.89
N ILE A 3 38.79 13.73 11.21
CA ILE A 3 38.82 14.12 9.79
C ILE A 3 39.77 15.31 9.54
N MET A 4 39.68 16.35 10.38
CA MET A 4 40.54 17.53 10.28
C MET A 4 42.01 17.19 10.55
N PHE A 5 42.26 16.27 11.49
CA PHE A 5 43.61 15.81 11.80
C PHE A 5 44.20 14.99 10.66
N ALA A 6 43.42 14.10 10.03
CA ALA A 6 43.84 13.39 8.83
C ALA A 6 44.15 14.35 7.66
N HIS A 7 43.31 15.37 7.41
CA HIS A 7 43.61 16.40 6.40
C HIS A 7 44.84 17.25 6.74
N PHE A 8 45.16 17.45 8.02
CA PHE A 8 46.40 18.10 8.43
C PHE A 8 47.61 17.25 8.05
N GLU A 9 47.61 15.96 8.36
CA GLU A 9 48.70 15.04 8.00
C GLU A 9 48.86 14.86 6.49
N VAL A 10 47.76 14.89 5.73
CA VAL A 10 47.79 14.90 4.26
C VAL A 10 48.50 16.15 3.72
N ARG A 11 48.28 17.32 4.33
CA ARG A 11 49.01 18.55 3.98
C ARG A 11 50.50 18.49 4.33
N GLN A 12 50.86 17.73 5.36
CA GLN A 12 52.27 17.45 5.71
C GLN A 12 52.89 16.34 4.84
N LEU A 13 52.16 15.84 3.84
CA LEU A 13 52.55 14.72 2.97
C LEU A 13 52.79 13.40 3.72
N GLN A 14 52.34 13.30 4.97
CA GLN A 14 52.44 12.09 5.81
C GLN A 14 51.22 11.19 5.61
N LEU A 15 51.13 10.58 4.42
CA LEU A 15 50.00 9.73 4.05
C LEU A 15 49.85 8.48 4.94
N ARG A 16 50.97 7.93 5.44
CA ARG A 16 50.95 6.74 6.30
C ARG A 16 50.30 7.04 7.65
N ASP A 17 50.63 8.18 8.23
CA ASP A 17 50.11 8.56 9.53
C ASP A 17 48.67 9.04 9.42
N ALA A 18 48.31 9.77 8.35
CA ALA A 18 46.92 10.08 8.02
C ALA A 18 46.05 8.81 7.95
N ARG A 19 46.51 7.76 7.25
CA ARG A 19 45.81 6.47 7.13
C ARG A 19 45.68 5.74 8.47
N LYS A 20 46.73 5.74 9.29
CA LYS A 20 46.67 5.15 10.65
C LYS A 20 45.67 5.89 11.53
N ILE A 21 45.66 7.22 11.48
CA ILE A 21 44.73 8.06 12.23
C ILE A 21 43.30 7.77 11.81
N MET A 22 43.00 7.69 10.50
CA MET A 22 41.66 7.38 10.01
C MET A 22 41.25 5.94 10.33
N GLY A 23 42.16 4.98 10.18
CA GLY A 23 41.92 3.58 10.56
C GLY A 23 41.63 3.42 12.06
N ASN A 24 42.43 4.06 12.92
CA ASN A 24 42.19 4.09 14.37
C ASN A 24 40.87 4.78 14.70
N ALA A 25 40.57 5.89 14.03
CA ALA A 25 39.33 6.61 14.24
C ALA A 25 38.10 5.75 13.88
N ILE A 26 38.18 4.92 12.83
CA ILE A 26 37.11 3.96 12.48
C ILE A 26 36.97 2.88 13.54
N GLY A 27 38.08 2.33 14.05
CA GLY A 27 38.05 1.33 15.11
C GLY A 27 37.50 1.87 16.44
N MET A 28 37.76 3.13 16.76
CA MET A 28 37.26 3.77 17.99
C MET A 28 35.82 4.27 17.85
N CYS A 29 35.46 4.81 16.69
CA CYS A 29 34.18 5.44 16.40
C CYS A 29 33.74 5.11 14.97
N PRO A 30 33.09 3.95 14.74
CA PRO A 30 32.58 3.59 13.43
C PRO A 30 31.34 4.44 13.10
N ARG A 31 31.59 5.61 12.50
CA ARG A 31 30.56 6.53 12.02
C ARG A 31 30.61 6.60 10.50
N GLU A 32 29.44 6.63 9.86
CA GLU A 32 29.32 6.69 8.40
C GLU A 32 30.06 7.87 7.77
N LYS A 33 30.02 9.03 8.43
CA LYS A 33 30.74 10.25 7.98
C LYS A 33 32.25 10.03 7.93
N LEU A 34 32.80 9.23 8.84
CA LEU A 34 34.22 8.95 8.89
C LEU A 34 34.63 7.99 7.78
N PHE A 35 33.86 6.92 7.56
CA PHE A 35 34.04 6.04 6.40
C PHE A 35 33.97 6.82 5.09
N ARG A 36 32.95 7.67 4.91
CA ARG A 36 32.82 8.51 3.71
C ARG A 36 34.04 9.40 3.52
N SER A 37 34.48 10.11 4.55
CA SER A 37 35.67 10.97 4.45
C SER A 37 36.95 10.20 4.14
N TYR A 38 37.08 8.96 4.61
CA TYR A 38 38.26 8.14 4.34
C TYR A 38 38.24 7.59 2.92
N VAL A 39 37.07 7.17 2.42
CA VAL A 39 36.89 6.81 1.02
C VAL A 39 37.20 8.00 0.13
N ASP A 40 36.65 9.17 0.43
CA ASP A 40 36.88 10.40 -0.35
C ASP A 40 38.39 10.73 -0.42
N LEU A 41 39.11 10.54 0.69
CA LEU A 41 40.55 10.73 0.74
C LEU A 41 41.30 9.71 -0.14
N GLU A 42 41.00 8.42 -0.03
CA GLU A 42 41.68 7.39 -0.83
C GLU A 42 41.31 7.51 -2.33
N LEU A 43 40.11 7.98 -2.64
CA LEU A 43 39.68 8.31 -3.99
C LEU A 43 40.50 9.47 -4.58
N GLN A 44 40.75 10.52 -3.80
CA GLN A 44 41.66 11.62 -4.19
C GLN A 44 43.09 11.14 -4.43
N LEU A 45 43.54 10.15 -3.66
CA LEU A 45 44.85 9.51 -3.82
C LEU A 45 44.90 8.46 -4.95
N ARG A 46 43.76 8.16 -5.58
CA ARG A 46 43.58 7.15 -6.65
C ARG A 46 43.96 5.73 -6.22
N GLU A 47 43.81 5.41 -4.94
CA GLU A 47 44.16 4.12 -4.35
C GLU A 47 42.91 3.22 -4.27
N PHE A 48 42.45 2.76 -5.43
CA PHE A 48 41.17 2.08 -5.59
C PHE A 48 41.07 0.75 -4.84
N ASP A 49 42.17 0.00 -4.72
CA ASP A 49 42.19 -1.25 -3.97
C ASP A 49 41.95 -1.04 -2.47
N ARG A 50 42.42 0.08 -1.92
CA ARG A 50 42.10 0.45 -0.53
C ARG A 50 40.65 0.90 -0.41
N CYS A 51 40.12 1.64 -1.39
CA CYS A 51 38.70 1.99 -1.41
C CYS A 51 37.83 0.73 -1.36
N ARG A 52 38.16 -0.33 -2.11
CA ARG A 52 37.45 -1.62 -2.08
C ARG A 52 37.44 -2.27 -0.71
N ILE A 53 38.60 -2.36 -0.06
CA ILE A 53 38.71 -2.91 1.30
C ILE A 53 37.90 -2.07 2.29
N LEU A 54 37.94 -0.74 2.13
CA LEU A 54 37.23 0.18 3.01
C LEU A 54 35.71 0.08 2.84
N TYR A 55 35.21 -0.03 1.61
CA TYR A 55 33.79 -0.28 1.34
C TYR A 55 33.35 -1.64 1.86
N GLY A 56 34.15 -2.70 1.71
CA GLY A 56 33.88 -4.01 2.32
C GLY A 56 33.69 -3.91 3.83
N LYS A 57 34.64 -3.28 4.53
CA LYS A 57 34.54 -3.03 5.98
C LYS A 57 33.36 -2.14 6.36
N PHE A 58 33.01 -1.18 5.50
CA PHE A 58 31.87 -0.31 5.75
C PHE A 58 30.55 -1.08 5.65
N LEU A 59 30.42 -1.99 4.68
CA LEU A 59 29.26 -2.85 4.52
C LEU A 59 29.16 -3.93 5.61
N GLU A 60 30.29 -4.43 6.13
CA GLU A 60 30.31 -5.30 7.31
C GLU A 60 29.72 -4.61 8.55
N TYR A 61 29.98 -3.30 8.69
CA TYR A 61 29.51 -2.52 9.84
C TYR A 61 28.08 -1.98 9.67
N SER A 62 27.73 -1.54 8.46
CA SER A 62 26.41 -0.97 8.12
C SER A 62 25.90 -1.57 6.80
N PRO A 63 25.37 -2.80 6.83
CA PRO A 63 24.76 -3.41 5.66
C PRO A 63 23.42 -2.75 5.29
N GLU A 64 22.81 -2.03 6.23
CA GLU A 64 21.48 -1.40 6.09
C GLU A 64 21.49 -0.14 5.23
N ASN A 65 22.65 0.52 5.08
CA ASN A 65 22.76 1.78 4.38
C ASN A 65 22.81 1.60 2.86
N SER A 66 21.68 1.85 2.19
CA SER A 66 21.55 1.78 0.73
C SER A 66 22.47 2.75 -0.02
N SER A 67 22.80 3.91 0.57
CA SER A 67 23.70 4.89 -0.06
C SER A 67 25.14 4.39 -0.17
N THR A 68 25.57 3.50 0.75
CA THR A 68 26.91 2.90 0.71
C THR A 68 27.01 1.89 -0.42
N TRP A 69 25.99 1.04 -0.59
CA TRP A 69 25.88 0.09 -1.71
C TRP A 69 25.94 0.80 -3.06
N ILE A 70 25.15 1.87 -3.22
CA ILE A 70 25.11 2.65 -4.46
C ILE A 70 26.50 3.24 -4.78
N LYS A 71 27.14 3.92 -3.83
CA LYS A 71 28.47 4.52 -4.06
C LYS A 71 29.54 3.47 -4.34
N PHE A 72 29.45 2.29 -3.74
CA PHE A 72 30.41 1.22 -3.99
C PHE A 72 30.26 0.70 -5.42
N ALA A 73 29.02 0.52 -5.90
CA ALA A 73 28.77 0.12 -7.27
C ALA A 73 29.11 1.23 -8.29
N GLU A 74 28.86 2.50 -7.96
CA GLU A 74 29.30 3.66 -8.77
C GLU A 74 30.83 3.67 -8.93
N LEU A 75 31.57 3.41 -7.85
CA LEU A 75 33.03 3.32 -7.90
C LEU A 75 33.50 2.22 -8.87
N GLU A 76 32.96 1.01 -8.76
CA GLU A 76 33.34 -0.08 -9.67
C GLU A 76 32.92 0.19 -11.12
N THR A 77 31.80 0.89 -11.33
CA THR A 77 31.38 1.34 -12.66
C THR A 77 32.38 2.34 -13.25
N LEU A 78 32.87 3.29 -12.44
CA LEU A 78 33.91 4.24 -12.85
C LEU A 78 35.25 3.57 -13.17
N LEU A 79 35.54 2.42 -12.53
CA LEU A 79 36.72 1.61 -12.81
C LEU A 79 36.57 0.72 -14.05
N GLY A 80 35.36 0.61 -14.62
CA GLY A 80 35.05 -0.23 -15.76
C GLY A 80 34.75 -1.70 -15.41
N ASP A 81 34.72 -2.05 -14.13
CA ASP A 81 34.44 -3.41 -13.64
C ASP A 81 32.92 -3.63 -13.51
N ILE A 82 32.24 -3.72 -14.65
CA ILE A 82 30.77 -3.81 -14.75
C ILE A 82 30.23 -5.08 -14.05
N GLU A 83 30.93 -6.20 -14.18
CA GLU A 83 30.53 -7.46 -13.55
C GLU A 83 30.55 -7.37 -12.02
N ARG A 84 31.57 -6.71 -11.47
CA ARG A 84 31.66 -6.51 -10.01
C ARG A 84 30.59 -5.54 -9.52
N ALA A 85 30.36 -4.44 -10.24
CA ALA A 85 29.28 -3.51 -9.93
C ALA A 85 27.91 -4.22 -9.90
N ARG A 86 27.63 -5.08 -10.88
CA ARG A 86 26.41 -5.89 -10.93
C ARG A 86 26.31 -6.88 -9.77
N ALA A 87 27.40 -7.54 -9.41
CA ALA A 87 27.43 -8.45 -8.26
C ALA A 87 27.14 -7.70 -6.95
N ILE A 88 27.68 -6.49 -6.78
CA ILE A 88 27.42 -5.63 -5.62
C ILE A 88 25.92 -5.27 -5.54
N PHE A 89 25.32 -4.85 -6.65
CA PHE A 89 23.88 -4.56 -6.68
C PHE A 89 23.02 -5.80 -6.40
N ALA A 90 23.37 -6.96 -6.96
CA ALA A 90 22.65 -8.21 -6.71
C ALA A 90 22.72 -8.62 -5.22
N LEU A 91 23.88 -8.48 -4.59
CA LEU A 91 24.06 -8.72 -3.16
C LEU A 91 23.25 -7.74 -2.31
N ALA A 92 23.22 -6.47 -2.73
CA ALA A 92 22.46 -5.43 -2.05
C ALA A 92 20.96 -5.73 -2.08
N VAL A 93 20.41 -6.14 -3.23
CA VAL A 93 18.99 -6.51 -3.38
C VAL A 93 18.59 -7.70 -2.51
N GLN A 94 19.51 -8.65 -2.27
CA GLN A 94 19.26 -9.80 -1.42
C GLN A 94 19.18 -9.43 0.08
N GLN A 95 19.66 -8.26 0.48
CA GLN A 95 19.62 -7.86 1.89
C GLN A 95 18.19 -7.58 2.36
N PRO A 96 17.73 -8.21 3.46
CA PRO A 96 16.36 -8.05 3.97
C PRO A 96 16.15 -6.74 4.74
N ALA A 97 17.20 -6.16 5.32
CA ALA A 97 17.15 -4.93 6.10
C ALA A 97 17.85 -3.80 5.33
N LEU A 98 17.12 -3.14 4.43
CA LEU A 98 17.59 -1.94 3.73
C LEU A 98 16.74 -0.75 4.18
N ASP A 99 17.41 0.35 4.56
CA ASP A 99 16.75 1.58 5.04
C ASP A 99 15.82 2.19 3.97
N MET A 100 16.37 2.37 2.76
CA MET A 100 15.62 2.87 1.60
C MET A 100 15.83 1.95 0.39
N PRO A 101 15.03 0.87 0.27
CA PRO A 101 15.19 -0.09 -0.82
C PRO A 101 14.86 0.53 -2.19
N GLU A 102 13.88 1.43 -2.26
CA GLU A 102 13.43 2.05 -3.53
C GLU A 102 14.57 2.78 -4.26
N VAL A 103 15.39 3.51 -3.51
CA VAL A 103 16.53 4.27 -4.07
C VAL A 103 17.58 3.32 -4.64
N LEU A 104 17.83 2.19 -3.97
CA LEU A 104 18.75 1.16 -4.45
C LEU A 104 18.25 0.51 -5.73
N TRP A 105 16.97 0.13 -5.79
CA TRP A 105 16.38 -0.46 -6.99
C TRP A 105 16.42 0.50 -8.18
N LYS A 106 16.07 1.78 -7.96
CA LYS A 106 16.19 2.80 -9.00
C LYS A 106 17.62 2.90 -9.51
N ALA A 107 18.60 3.00 -8.61
CA ALA A 107 20.01 3.08 -8.99
C ALA A 107 20.47 1.82 -9.77
N TYR A 108 19.98 0.64 -9.39
CA TYR A 108 20.33 -0.60 -10.09
C TYR A 108 19.71 -0.66 -11.49
N ILE A 109 18.46 -0.22 -11.64
CA ILE A 109 17.79 -0.13 -12.93
C ILE A 109 18.50 0.90 -13.83
N ASP A 110 18.78 2.10 -13.30
CA ASP A 110 19.51 3.15 -14.02
C ASP A 110 20.90 2.63 -14.47
N PHE A 111 21.56 1.83 -13.65
CA PHE A 111 22.83 1.18 -13.99
C PHE A 111 22.67 0.21 -15.17
N GLU A 112 21.70 -0.71 -15.16
CA GLU A 112 21.52 -1.64 -16.29
C GLU A 112 21.07 -0.92 -17.57
N ILE A 113 20.31 0.18 -17.46
CA ILE A 113 19.95 1.05 -18.61
C ILE A 113 21.22 1.67 -19.21
N ASN A 114 22.13 2.20 -18.37
CA ASN A 114 23.38 2.79 -18.82
C ASN A 114 24.34 1.76 -19.46
N GLN A 115 24.21 0.48 -19.09
CA GLN A 115 24.97 -0.62 -19.69
C GLN A 115 24.27 -1.23 -20.93
N GLU A 116 23.16 -0.65 -21.39
CA GLU A 116 22.35 -1.12 -22.54
C GLU A 116 21.78 -2.55 -22.40
N GLU A 117 21.72 -3.06 -21.17
CA GLU A 117 21.29 -4.43 -20.86
C GLU A 117 19.78 -4.47 -20.54
N TYR A 118 18.98 -4.11 -21.53
CA TYR A 118 17.53 -3.91 -21.38
C TYR A 118 16.78 -5.17 -20.90
N VAL A 119 17.25 -6.37 -21.26
CA VAL A 119 16.62 -7.63 -20.83
C VAL A 119 16.74 -7.82 -19.32
N LYS A 120 17.89 -7.47 -18.74
CA LYS A 120 18.11 -7.54 -17.29
C LYS A 120 17.30 -6.47 -16.58
N ALA A 121 17.27 -5.25 -17.10
CA ALA A 121 16.44 -4.17 -16.57
C ALA A 121 14.95 -4.56 -16.49
N ARG A 122 14.38 -5.21 -17.52
CA ARG A 122 13.00 -5.74 -17.47
C ARG A 122 12.77 -6.72 -16.33
N ARG A 123 13.68 -7.67 -16.14
CA ARG A 123 13.59 -8.66 -15.04
C ARG A 123 13.68 -7.98 -13.67
N LEU A 124 14.48 -6.92 -13.55
CA LEU A 124 14.56 -6.14 -12.32
C LEU A 124 13.24 -5.40 -12.05
N TYR A 125 12.62 -4.80 -13.06
CA TYR A 125 11.29 -4.20 -12.91
C TYR A 125 10.23 -5.24 -12.52
N GLU A 126 10.25 -6.43 -13.14
CA GLU A 126 9.32 -7.51 -12.77
C GLU A 126 9.52 -7.95 -11.31
N SER A 127 10.77 -8.17 -10.89
CA SER A 127 11.09 -8.53 -9.50
C SER A 127 10.72 -7.43 -8.51
N LEU A 128 10.88 -6.15 -8.90
CA LEU A 128 10.47 -5.02 -8.08
C LEU A 128 8.94 -4.97 -7.94
N LEU A 129 8.19 -5.19 -9.02
CA LEU A 129 6.73 -5.22 -9.02
C LEU A 129 6.13 -6.38 -8.22
N GLU A 130 6.84 -7.51 -8.12
CA GLU A 130 6.46 -8.62 -7.23
C GLU A 130 6.57 -8.24 -5.76
N ARG A 131 7.53 -7.38 -5.41
CA ARG A 131 7.77 -6.96 -4.03
C ARG A 131 6.98 -5.72 -3.64
N THR A 132 6.76 -4.80 -4.57
CA THR A 132 6.05 -3.54 -4.34
C THR A 132 5.05 -3.25 -5.46
N THR A 133 3.82 -2.92 -5.09
CA THR A 133 2.76 -2.54 -6.04
C THR A 133 2.58 -1.02 -6.07
N HIS A 134 3.69 -0.26 -6.12
CA HIS A 134 3.62 1.19 -6.18
C HIS A 134 3.45 1.70 -7.61
N ILE A 135 2.58 2.69 -7.78
CA ILE A 135 2.32 3.29 -9.09
C ILE A 135 3.56 3.85 -9.79
N LYS A 136 4.49 4.46 -9.04
CA LYS A 136 5.71 5.04 -9.60
C LYS A 136 6.56 3.99 -10.33
N VAL A 137 6.53 2.74 -9.87
CA VAL A 137 7.25 1.63 -10.52
C VAL A 137 6.59 1.28 -11.85
N TRP A 138 5.25 1.25 -11.91
CA TRP A 138 4.52 0.99 -13.16
C TRP A 138 4.77 2.08 -14.21
N ILE A 139 4.73 3.35 -13.81
CA ILE A 139 4.98 4.47 -14.71
C ILE A 139 6.43 4.42 -15.22
N SER A 140 7.41 4.24 -14.34
CA SER A 140 8.81 4.16 -14.75
C SER A 140 9.11 2.95 -15.66
N MET A 141 8.43 1.81 -15.48
CA MET A 141 8.53 0.67 -16.40
C MET A 141 7.97 0.99 -17.79
N ALA A 142 6.85 1.72 -17.86
CA ALA A 142 6.26 2.13 -19.13
C ALA A 142 7.13 3.17 -19.87
N GLU A 143 7.67 4.15 -19.14
CA GLU A 143 8.64 5.13 -19.65
C GLU A 143 9.93 4.44 -20.16
N PHE A 144 10.40 3.40 -19.47
CA PHE A 144 11.53 2.60 -19.89
C PHE A 144 11.27 1.86 -21.21
N GLU A 145 10.11 1.22 -21.38
CA GLU A 145 9.77 0.56 -22.65
C GLU A 145 9.61 1.58 -23.80
N LEU A 146 9.11 2.78 -23.49
CA LEU A 146 9.06 3.89 -24.44
C LEU A 146 10.47 4.34 -24.85
N HIS A 147 11.40 4.45 -23.91
CA HIS A 147 12.80 4.81 -24.20
C HIS A 147 13.48 3.77 -25.12
N ILE A 148 13.11 2.49 -25.02
CA ILE A 148 13.59 1.45 -25.93
C ILE A 148 12.90 1.52 -27.31
N GLY A 149 11.78 2.25 -27.42
CA GLY A 149 10.98 2.38 -28.64
C GLY A 149 9.87 1.32 -28.78
N ASN A 150 9.61 0.52 -27.72
CA ASN A 150 8.61 -0.53 -27.75
C ASN A 150 7.24 -0.01 -27.28
N ILE A 151 6.57 0.76 -28.14
CA ILE A 151 5.26 1.37 -27.85
C ILE A 151 4.21 0.32 -27.46
N ASN A 152 4.19 -0.83 -28.13
CA ASN A 152 3.24 -1.91 -27.82
C ASN A 152 3.50 -2.55 -26.45
N ALA A 153 4.76 -2.65 -26.03
CA ALA A 153 5.11 -3.16 -24.70
C ALA A 153 4.69 -2.16 -23.62
N ALA A 154 4.96 -0.86 -23.82
CA ALA A 154 4.52 0.20 -22.92
C ALA A 154 2.98 0.18 -22.72
N ARG A 155 2.21 0.01 -23.81
CA ARG A 155 0.75 -0.19 -23.73
C ARG A 155 0.36 -1.39 -22.87
N ALA A 156 0.99 -2.54 -23.10
CA ALA A 156 0.71 -3.74 -22.34
C ALA A 156 1.04 -3.57 -20.85
N VAL A 157 2.09 -2.80 -20.51
CA VAL A 157 2.43 -2.43 -19.14
C VAL A 157 1.33 -1.56 -18.52
N TYR A 158 0.86 -0.51 -19.20
CA TYR A 158 -0.25 0.32 -18.70
C TYR A 158 -1.55 -0.48 -18.49
N GLU A 159 -1.91 -1.37 -19.42
CA GLU A 159 -3.07 -2.25 -19.27
C GLU A 159 -2.92 -3.23 -18.10
N ARG A 160 -1.72 -3.75 -17.88
CA ARG A 160 -1.41 -4.62 -16.73
C ARG A 160 -1.47 -3.83 -15.43
N ALA A 161 -0.91 -2.61 -15.41
CA ALA A 161 -0.95 -1.71 -14.26
C ALA A 161 -2.39 -1.35 -13.88
N ASN A 162 -3.26 -1.01 -14.84
CA ASN A 162 -4.66 -0.68 -14.58
C ASN A 162 -5.43 -1.87 -14.01
N ARG A 163 -5.11 -3.10 -14.42
CA ARG A 163 -5.68 -4.33 -13.84
C ARG A 163 -5.18 -4.59 -12.42
N ALA A 164 -3.88 -4.41 -12.17
CA ALA A 164 -3.29 -4.60 -10.85
C ALA A 164 -3.83 -3.57 -9.85
N LEU A 165 -4.02 -2.33 -10.29
CA LEU A 165 -4.50 -1.21 -9.47
C LEU A 165 -6.03 -1.07 -9.46
N ALA A 166 -6.77 -1.99 -10.08
CA ALA A 166 -8.23 -1.92 -10.18
C ALA A 166 -8.91 -1.89 -8.80
N ASN A 167 -8.33 -2.63 -7.84
CA ASN A 167 -8.79 -2.71 -6.45
C ASN A 167 -7.94 -1.86 -5.48
N GLY A 168 -6.97 -1.11 -6.02
CA GLY A 168 -6.03 -0.32 -5.23
C GLY A 168 -6.54 1.09 -4.94
N ASP A 169 -5.61 1.97 -4.58
CA ASP A 169 -5.93 3.35 -4.27
C ASP A 169 -6.41 4.11 -5.51
N LYS A 170 -7.55 4.78 -5.37
CA LYS A 170 -8.21 5.48 -6.46
C LYS A 170 -7.39 6.66 -6.99
N GLU A 171 -6.66 7.34 -6.11
CA GLU A 171 -5.79 8.46 -6.49
C GLU A 171 -4.59 7.96 -7.29
N GLU A 172 -3.98 6.84 -6.89
CA GLU A 172 -2.94 6.21 -7.68
C GLU A 172 -3.50 5.81 -9.05
N ARG A 173 -4.66 5.12 -9.10
CA ARG A 173 -5.28 4.76 -10.37
C ARG A 173 -5.57 5.96 -11.27
N LEU A 174 -5.94 7.11 -10.71
CA LEU A 174 -6.07 8.35 -11.48
C LEU A 174 -4.74 8.78 -12.10
N ILE A 175 -3.67 8.88 -11.31
CA ILE A 175 -2.34 9.28 -11.79
C ILE A 175 -1.87 8.34 -12.92
N LEU A 176 -2.18 7.04 -12.81
CA LEU A 176 -1.84 6.07 -13.84
C LEU A 176 -2.59 6.36 -15.14
N LEU A 177 -3.90 6.60 -15.07
CA LEU A 177 -4.72 6.92 -16.24
C LEU A 177 -4.33 8.26 -16.87
N GLU A 178 -3.94 9.26 -16.08
CA GLU A 178 -3.39 10.52 -16.58
C GLU A 178 -2.10 10.28 -17.36
N SER A 179 -1.18 9.49 -16.80
CA SER A 179 0.07 9.13 -17.50
C SER A 179 -0.19 8.33 -18.79
N TRP A 180 -1.14 7.40 -18.76
CA TRP A 180 -1.49 6.57 -19.93
C TRP A 180 -2.20 7.39 -21.02
N LEU A 181 -3.04 8.35 -20.63
CA LEU A 181 -3.68 9.26 -21.58
C LEU A 181 -2.64 10.14 -22.28
N ASN A 182 -1.70 10.72 -21.53
CA ASN A 182 -0.61 11.51 -22.11
C ASN A 182 0.21 10.66 -23.08
N PHE A 183 0.54 9.42 -22.70
CA PHE A 183 1.23 8.48 -23.57
C PHE A 183 0.49 8.21 -24.90
N GLU A 184 -0.82 7.93 -24.88
CA GLU A 184 -1.57 7.71 -26.13
C GLU A 184 -1.80 9.02 -26.93
N GLN A 185 -1.76 10.19 -26.28
CA GLN A 185 -1.80 11.45 -27.02
C GLN A 185 -0.52 11.69 -27.84
N GLU A 186 0.63 11.30 -27.29
CA GLU A 186 1.93 11.47 -27.94
C GLU A 186 2.24 10.36 -28.96
N HIS A 187 1.90 9.11 -28.64
CA HIS A 187 2.32 7.93 -29.40
C HIS A 187 1.16 7.07 -29.94
N GLY A 188 -0.07 7.49 -29.70
CA GLY A 188 -1.28 6.71 -29.98
C GLY A 188 -2.13 7.20 -31.14
N ASP A 189 -3.15 6.39 -31.40
CA ASP A 189 -4.21 6.71 -32.37
C ASP A 189 -5.39 7.36 -31.66
N ALA A 190 -6.13 8.22 -32.38
CA ALA A 190 -7.31 8.90 -31.85
C ALA A 190 -8.36 7.94 -31.25
N THR A 191 -8.41 6.70 -31.72
CA THR A 191 -9.32 5.67 -31.17
C THR A 191 -8.90 5.18 -29.78
N ASN A 192 -7.60 5.06 -29.50
CA ASN A 192 -7.10 4.63 -28.20
C ASN A 192 -7.19 5.76 -27.17
N VAL A 193 -6.93 7.00 -27.61
CA VAL A 193 -7.17 8.19 -26.79
C VAL A 193 -8.64 8.27 -26.34
N ASP A 194 -9.59 8.02 -27.24
CA ASP A 194 -11.02 8.02 -26.92
C ASP A 194 -11.44 6.86 -25.99
N LYS A 195 -10.75 5.71 -26.07
CA LYS A 195 -10.99 4.62 -25.10
C LYS A 195 -10.52 5.01 -23.71
N ILE A 196 -9.33 5.58 -23.58
CA ILE A 196 -8.77 5.94 -22.27
C ILE A 196 -9.49 7.15 -21.67
N SER A 197 -9.89 8.12 -22.49
CA SER A 197 -10.67 9.26 -22.03
C SER A 197 -12.01 8.83 -21.40
N LYS A 198 -12.62 7.75 -21.90
CA LYS A 198 -13.83 7.16 -21.32
C LYS A 198 -13.58 6.42 -20.01
N LEU A 199 -12.35 5.95 -19.76
CA LEU A 199 -11.95 5.29 -18.52
C LEU A 199 -11.63 6.28 -17.39
N MET A 200 -11.45 7.56 -17.70
CA MET A 200 -11.14 8.60 -16.70
C MET A 200 -12.23 8.71 -15.62
N PRO A 201 -11.83 8.80 -14.34
CA PRO A 201 -12.78 8.90 -13.24
C PRO A 201 -13.43 10.28 -13.19
N LYS A 202 -14.67 10.31 -12.73
CA LYS A 202 -15.36 11.57 -12.42
C LYS A 202 -15.07 11.95 -10.97
N LYS A 203 -14.58 13.18 -10.76
CA LYS A 203 -14.38 13.76 -9.44
C LYS A 203 -15.73 14.19 -8.86
N VAL A 204 -16.16 13.56 -7.77
CA VAL A 204 -17.44 13.84 -7.09
C VAL A 204 -17.18 14.32 -5.67
N LYS A 205 -17.88 15.39 -5.27
CA LYS A 205 -17.85 15.87 -3.87
C LYS A 205 -18.74 14.98 -3.01
N LYS A 206 -18.19 14.44 -1.93
CA LYS A 206 -18.93 13.70 -0.91
C LYS A 206 -18.71 14.35 0.45
N ARG A 207 -19.65 14.11 1.36
CA ARG A 207 -19.59 14.57 2.75
C ARG A 207 -19.46 13.35 3.66
N ARG A 208 -18.44 13.32 4.52
CA ARG A 208 -18.31 12.33 5.60
C ARG A 208 -18.50 13.01 6.94
N GLN A 209 -19.16 12.36 7.89
CA GLN A 209 -19.17 12.84 9.27
C GLN A 209 -17.81 12.56 9.90
N ILE A 210 -17.23 13.58 10.54
CA ILE A 210 -16.07 13.40 11.42
C ILE A 210 -16.61 13.07 12.81
N GLN A 211 -16.14 11.97 13.37
CA GLN A 211 -16.33 11.66 14.79
C GLN A 211 -15.10 12.11 15.56
N THR A 212 -15.30 12.92 16.60
CA THR A 212 -14.25 13.22 17.58
C THR A 212 -13.98 12.00 18.47
N GLU A 213 -12.83 11.96 19.15
CA GLU A 213 -12.39 10.87 20.04
C GLU A 213 -13.41 10.54 21.16
N ASP A 214 -14.31 11.47 21.50
CA ASP A 214 -15.40 11.30 22.47
C ASP A 214 -16.73 10.80 21.87
N GLY A 215 -16.76 10.43 20.58
CA GLY A 215 -17.96 9.93 19.90
C GLY A 215 -19.06 10.99 19.68
N LEU A 216 -18.79 12.26 19.97
CA LEU A 216 -19.67 13.39 19.65
C LEU A 216 -19.44 13.84 18.19
N ASP A 217 -20.53 14.12 17.48
CA ASP A 217 -20.53 14.53 16.07
C ASP A 217 -19.84 15.88 15.89
N ALA A 218 -18.63 15.89 15.29
CA ALA A 218 -17.82 17.09 15.08
C ALA A 218 -18.14 17.85 13.77
N GLY A 219 -19.14 17.39 13.01
CA GLY A 219 -19.57 18.02 11.76
C GLY A 219 -19.29 17.18 10.50
N TRP A 220 -19.54 17.79 9.34
CA TRP A 220 -19.36 17.18 8.02
C TRP A 220 -18.07 17.71 7.37
N GLU A 221 -17.20 16.82 6.91
CA GLU A 221 -16.06 17.15 6.06
C GLU A 221 -16.37 16.83 4.60
N GLU A 222 -16.23 17.84 3.73
CA GLU A 222 -16.29 17.66 2.29
C GLU A 222 -14.98 17.02 1.80
N TYR A 223 -15.05 15.81 1.27
CA TYR A 223 -13.93 15.15 0.61
C TYR A 223 -14.26 14.84 -0.85
N PHE A 224 -13.25 14.82 -1.70
CA PHE A 224 -13.41 14.42 -3.09
C PHE A 224 -13.23 12.90 -3.21
N ASP A 225 -14.18 12.24 -3.86
CA ASP A 225 -14.07 10.82 -4.20
C ASP A 225 -14.03 10.69 -5.73
N TYR A 226 -13.18 9.80 -6.21
CA TYR A 226 -13.07 9.49 -7.62
C TYR A 226 -13.93 8.27 -7.93
N ILE A 227 -14.83 8.40 -8.90
CA ILE A 227 -15.69 7.30 -9.33
C ILE A 227 -15.28 6.90 -10.75
N PHE A 228 -14.69 5.71 -10.87
CA PHE A 228 -14.38 5.10 -12.15
C PHE A 228 -15.67 4.56 -12.79
N PRO A 229 -15.85 4.72 -14.10
CA PRO A 229 -16.99 4.13 -14.81
C PRO A 229 -17.13 2.62 -14.62
N ASP A 230 -16.00 1.89 -14.54
CA ASP A 230 -15.97 0.43 -14.33
C ASP A 230 -16.49 0.02 -12.94
N ASP A 231 -16.22 0.82 -11.90
CA ASP A 231 -16.69 0.55 -10.53
C ASP A 231 -18.21 0.75 -10.38
N GLN A 232 -18.81 1.63 -11.18
CA GLN A 232 -20.27 1.79 -11.20
C GLN A 232 -20.96 0.55 -11.77
N ALA A 233 -20.34 -0.15 -12.73
CA ALA A 233 -20.87 -1.39 -13.30
C ALA A 233 -20.79 -2.57 -12.32
N SER A 234 -19.78 -2.60 -11.45
CA SER A 234 -19.61 -3.62 -10.40
C SER A 234 -20.70 -3.55 -9.31
N LYS A 235 -21.28 -2.36 -9.08
CA LYS A 235 -22.44 -2.18 -8.20
C LYS A 235 -23.74 -2.59 -8.89
N GLY A 236 -23.95 -3.90 -9.04
CA GLY A 236 -25.19 -4.50 -9.56
C GLY A 236 -26.48 -4.05 -8.84
N SER A 237 -26.37 -3.41 -7.68
CA SER A 237 -27.49 -2.80 -6.94
C SER A 237 -28.12 -1.59 -7.65
N LEU A 238 -27.40 -0.89 -8.54
CA LEU A 238 -27.94 0.27 -9.26
C LEU A 238 -28.93 -0.15 -10.36
N LYS A 239 -28.66 -1.24 -11.08
CA LYS A 239 -29.59 -1.79 -12.08
C LYS A 239 -30.87 -2.33 -11.44
N LEU A 240 -30.75 -2.91 -10.24
CA LEU A 240 -31.91 -3.38 -9.47
C LEU A 240 -32.79 -2.19 -9.03
N LEU A 241 -32.18 -1.10 -8.56
CA LEU A 241 -32.90 0.10 -8.13
C LEU A 241 -33.54 0.83 -9.32
N GLU A 242 -32.85 0.89 -10.46
CA GLU A 242 -33.39 1.46 -11.69
C GLU A 242 -34.53 0.60 -12.27
N ALA A 243 -34.42 -0.72 -12.19
CA ALA A 243 -35.49 -1.66 -12.54
C ALA A 243 -36.70 -1.55 -11.59
N ALA A 244 -36.45 -1.38 -10.28
CA ALA A 244 -37.50 -1.15 -9.29
C ALA A 244 -38.22 0.19 -9.54
N ARG A 245 -37.50 1.24 -9.93
CA ARG A 245 -38.10 2.53 -10.33
C ARG A 245 -38.98 2.38 -11.57
N ARG A 246 -38.50 1.67 -12.59
CA ARG A 246 -39.28 1.38 -13.81
C ARG A 246 -40.51 0.50 -13.54
N TRP A 247 -40.41 -0.44 -12.61
CA TRP A 247 -41.57 -1.24 -12.18
C TRP A 247 -42.59 -0.36 -11.47
N LYS A 248 -42.15 0.53 -10.57
CA LYS A 248 -43.02 1.50 -9.89
C LYS A 248 -43.70 2.47 -10.86
N GLU A 249 -42.96 3.00 -11.85
CA GLU A 249 -43.53 3.86 -12.89
C GLU A 249 -44.56 3.10 -13.75
N LYS A 250 -44.31 1.83 -14.07
CA LYS A 250 -45.29 0.98 -14.80
C LYS A 250 -46.53 0.66 -13.96
N MET A 251 -46.37 0.39 -12.66
CA MET A 251 -47.48 0.17 -11.76
C MET A 251 -48.33 1.43 -11.62
N ALA A 252 -47.69 2.60 -11.46
CA ALA A 252 -48.38 3.88 -11.39
C ALA A 252 -49.08 4.28 -12.71
N ALA A 253 -48.57 3.84 -13.86
CA ALA A 253 -49.23 4.03 -15.15
C ALA A 253 -50.37 3.04 -15.42
N LEU A 254 -50.37 1.88 -14.73
CA LEU A 254 -51.49 0.93 -14.76
C LEU A 254 -52.59 1.30 -13.75
N GLU A 255 -52.21 1.92 -12.63
CA GLU A 255 -53.14 2.59 -11.71
C GLU A 255 -53.55 3.97 -12.27
N GLU A 256 -54.13 4.00 -13.47
CA GLU A 256 -55.05 5.09 -13.82
C GLU A 256 -56.36 4.88 -13.03
N PRO A 257 -56.95 5.93 -12.44
CA PRO A 257 -58.09 5.79 -11.55
C PRO A 257 -59.31 5.34 -12.37
N LEU A 258 -59.79 4.13 -12.09
CA LEU A 258 -61.16 3.75 -12.42
C LEU A 258 -62.08 4.62 -11.56
N ASP A 259 -62.51 5.76 -12.11
CA ASP A 259 -63.76 6.40 -11.72
C ASP A 259 -64.88 5.37 -11.93
N ARG A 260 -65.19 4.66 -10.85
CA ARG A 260 -66.27 3.68 -10.82
C ARG A 260 -67.46 4.36 -10.16
N ASP A 261 -68.32 4.92 -11.00
CA ASP A 261 -69.67 5.34 -10.63
C ASP A 261 -70.36 4.20 -9.85
N GLU A 262 -70.61 4.42 -8.56
CA GLU A 262 -71.52 3.59 -7.77
C GLU A 262 -72.96 4.06 -7.98
N PRO A 263 -73.88 3.20 -8.47
CA PRO A 263 -75.30 3.53 -8.45
C PRO A 263 -75.84 3.33 -7.03
N LYS A 264 -76.37 4.41 -6.46
CA LYS A 264 -77.18 4.43 -5.23
C LYS A 264 -78.27 3.37 -5.31
N ARG A 265 -78.23 2.37 -4.43
CA ARG A 265 -79.40 1.53 -4.11
C ARG A 265 -80.08 2.11 -2.88
N GLU A 266 -81.27 2.64 -3.11
CA GLU A 266 -82.24 2.98 -2.09
C GLU A 266 -82.66 1.71 -1.34
N ILE A 267 -82.54 1.72 -0.02
CA ILE A 267 -83.30 0.85 0.88
C ILE A 267 -83.83 1.78 1.97
N ASP A 268 -85.15 1.87 2.02
CA ASP A 268 -85.90 2.71 2.95
C ASP A 268 -86.62 1.85 3.99
N GLU A 269 -86.64 2.38 5.22
CA GLU A 269 -87.48 2.07 6.40
C GLU A 269 -87.43 0.64 7.01
N SER A 270 -87.48 0.41 8.33
CA SER A 270 -87.60 1.22 9.55
C SER A 270 -87.52 0.28 10.79
N GLU A 271 -87.54 0.85 12.01
CA GLU A 271 -87.52 0.25 13.37
C GLU A 271 -86.12 0.16 14.02
N ARG A 272 -85.58 1.18 14.72
CA ARG A 272 -85.93 1.84 16.02
C ARG A 272 -85.77 0.98 17.28
N ASP A 273 -84.77 1.32 18.10
CA ASP A 273 -84.86 1.84 19.49
C ASP A 273 -83.49 1.65 20.19
N ASP A 274 -82.75 2.74 20.47
CA ASP A 274 -82.55 3.38 21.80
C ASP A 274 -81.54 2.63 22.70
N GLU A 275 -80.60 3.19 23.46
CA GLU A 275 -80.23 4.55 23.87
C GLU A 275 -78.77 4.50 24.45
N ASN A 276 -77.93 5.44 24.01
CA ASN A 276 -77.12 6.38 24.83
C ASN A 276 -76.54 5.96 26.21
N VAL A 277 -75.20 5.82 26.35
CA VAL A 277 -74.43 6.35 27.51
C VAL A 277 -73.00 6.76 27.09
N ARG A 278 -72.56 7.85 27.70
CA ARG A 278 -71.46 8.78 27.42
C ARG A 278 -70.19 8.46 28.23
N ASN A 279 -69.05 8.94 27.70
CA ASN A 279 -67.80 9.35 28.37
C ASN A 279 -66.84 8.30 29.00
N GLY A 280 -65.60 8.31 28.50
CA GLY A 280 -64.47 8.81 29.30
C GLY A 280 -63.38 7.81 29.74
N PHE A 281 -62.13 8.26 29.55
CA PHE A 281 -60.91 7.93 30.29
C PHE A 281 -60.06 6.69 29.91
N ASN A 282 -58.91 7.03 29.32
CA ASN A 282 -57.53 6.77 29.75
C ASN A 282 -57.00 5.35 30.05
N GLU A 283 -55.75 5.23 29.60
CA GLU A 283 -54.60 4.56 30.19
C GLU A 283 -54.25 3.12 29.80
N ARG A 284 -53.03 3.06 29.26
CA ARG A 284 -52.06 1.97 29.25
C ARG A 284 -52.21 1.06 30.46
N GLU A 285 -52.13 -0.25 30.25
CA GLU A 285 -51.07 -1.07 30.86
C GLU A 285 -51.03 -2.51 30.34
N LYS A 286 -49.81 -3.06 30.43
CA LYS A 286 -49.39 -4.42 30.11
C LYS A 286 -50.26 -5.47 30.79
N LYS A 287 -50.48 -6.61 30.11
CA LYS A 287 -50.66 -7.90 30.79
C LYS A 287 -49.86 -9.01 30.12
N ILE A 288 -48.86 -9.45 30.89
CA ILE A 288 -48.22 -10.77 30.86
C ILE A 288 -49.17 -11.77 31.56
N ARG A 289 -49.25 -13.00 31.06
CA ARG A 289 -49.17 -14.31 31.79
C ARG A 289 -49.78 -15.43 30.93
N GLU A 290 -48.97 -16.43 30.60
CA GLU A 290 -48.94 -17.80 31.19
C GLU A 290 -50.08 -18.67 30.64
N GLY A 291 -49.89 -19.93 30.25
CA GLY A 291 -48.81 -20.89 30.46
C GLY A 291 -49.47 -22.27 30.51
N ASP A 292 -48.84 -23.27 29.90
CA ASP A 292 -48.82 -24.70 30.30
C ASP A 292 -47.98 -25.44 29.25
N SER A 293 -46.75 -25.85 29.54
CA SER A 293 -46.30 -26.93 30.46
C SER A 293 -46.46 -28.32 29.83
N ASP A 294 -45.33 -28.92 29.45
CA ASP A 294 -44.99 -30.29 29.83
C ASP A 294 -43.49 -30.56 29.63
N THR A 295 -42.91 -31.09 30.71
CA THR A 295 -41.54 -31.55 30.98
C THR A 295 -41.34 -32.97 30.42
N ASP A 296 -40.15 -33.39 29.96
CA ASP A 296 -39.10 -34.06 30.75
C ASP A 296 -37.87 -34.34 29.83
N ILE A 297 -36.65 -33.87 30.18
CA ILE A 297 -35.55 -34.57 30.89
C ILE A 297 -34.72 -35.56 30.04
N SER A 298 -33.47 -35.15 29.77
CA SER A 298 -32.19 -35.89 29.92
C SER A 298 -31.07 -34.98 29.37
N ASP A 299 -30.39 -34.19 30.19
CA ASP A 299 -29.28 -34.51 31.11
C ASP A 299 -28.04 -35.14 30.42
N SER A 300 -27.06 -34.29 30.11
CA SER A 300 -25.66 -34.59 30.38
C SER A 300 -24.84 -33.29 30.34
N SER A 301 -24.48 -32.81 31.53
CA SER A 301 -23.45 -31.80 31.77
C SER A 301 -22.41 -32.36 32.72
N SER A 302 -21.13 -32.16 32.42
CA SER A 302 -20.05 -31.93 33.39
C SER A 302 -18.88 -31.38 32.58
N GLU A 303 -18.63 -30.08 32.67
CA GLU A 303 -17.88 -29.38 33.73
C GLU A 303 -16.39 -29.28 33.38
N THR A 304 -16.02 -28.01 33.24
CA THR A 304 -14.69 -27.44 33.35
C THR A 304 -14.07 -27.76 34.70
N ASP A 305 -12.78 -28.12 34.70
CA ASP A 305 -11.90 -27.77 35.81
C ASP A 305 -10.56 -27.27 35.28
N SER A 306 -10.24 -26.09 35.78
CA SER A 306 -8.92 -25.50 35.92
C SER A 306 -7.99 -26.40 36.73
N ASP A 307 -6.71 -26.46 36.36
CA ASP A 307 -5.67 -26.14 37.33
C ASP A 307 -4.31 -25.85 36.67
N SER A 308 -3.76 -24.72 37.09
CA SER A 308 -2.35 -24.39 37.14
C SER A 308 -1.58 -25.40 37.95
N ASP A 309 -0.35 -25.74 37.55
CA ASP A 309 0.72 -25.70 38.55
C ASP A 309 2.13 -25.50 37.99
N SER A 310 2.87 -24.78 38.82
CA SER A 310 4.27 -24.40 38.68
C SER A 310 5.12 -25.43 39.41
N SER A 311 6.33 -25.73 38.95
CA SER A 311 7.43 -26.01 39.90
C SER A 311 8.80 -26.03 39.22
N SER A 312 9.55 -24.99 39.54
CA SER A 312 10.99 -24.99 39.73
C SER A 312 11.46 -26.07 40.70
N SER A 313 12.62 -26.68 40.45
CA SER A 313 13.55 -27.04 41.52
C SER A 313 15.01 -26.97 41.05
N SER A 314 15.72 -26.01 41.62
CA SER A 314 17.15 -26.05 41.99
C SER A 314 17.40 -27.29 42.88
N SER A 315 18.56 -27.92 43.01
CA SER A 315 19.96 -27.49 43.06
C SER A 315 20.76 -28.71 43.50
N THR A 316 21.99 -28.91 43.04
CA THR A 316 23.14 -29.21 43.92
C THR A 316 24.45 -29.23 43.15
N SER A 317 25.39 -28.45 43.69
CA SER A 317 26.83 -28.51 43.53
C SER A 317 27.42 -29.89 43.78
N ASP A 318 28.48 -30.25 43.07
CA ASP A 318 29.61 -30.89 43.73
C ASP A 318 30.95 -30.60 43.05
N SER A 319 31.96 -30.50 43.90
CA SER A 319 33.31 -30.01 43.66
C SER A 319 34.31 -31.17 43.59
N ILE A 320 35.35 -30.98 42.78
CA ILE A 320 36.73 -31.49 42.96
C ILE A 320 37.01 -33.00 42.77
N HIS A 321 37.84 -33.33 41.78
CA HIS A 321 39.12 -34.03 42.04
C HIS A 321 40.18 -33.80 40.95
N SER A 322 41.40 -33.50 41.41
CA SER A 322 42.64 -33.45 40.65
C SER A 322 43.15 -34.85 40.27
N LYS A 323 43.87 -34.92 39.15
CA LYS A 323 45.28 -35.35 39.11
C LYS A 323 45.94 -34.90 37.81
#